data_AF-A0A1H7U622-F1
#
_entry.id   AF-A0A1H7U622-F1
#
_cell.length_a   1.000
_cell.length_b   1.000
_cell.length_c   1.000
_cell.angle_alpha   90.00
_cell.angle_beta   90.00
_cell.angle_gamma   90.00
#
_symmetry.space_group_name_H-M   'P 1'
#
loop_
_entity.id
_entity.type
_entity.pdbx_description
1 polymer ?
#
loop_
_entity_poly.entity_id
_entity_poly.type
_entity_poly.pdbx_seq_one_letter_code
_entity_poly.pdbx_strand_id
1 'polypeptide(L)'
;DQVGDQVWAQVGDQVWAQVRDQVGALARDGLYNQFGGSIYDAEWCAFVTFMRDVVGVKVDAKFNVHDELHKSCGWVWWHQNILAISDRPAVINRDARGRLHCESGPSIAYRDDWKLYHVHGVLVPADIIEDPTSITVQRIEAETNAEVRRVMIERYDTARYLLDSGARQLQRDDYGVLYRKELPDDEPLVMVRVLNSTPEPDGELTREQAAEAFGEAAVQSRLDTMRTIGMRIDVEPRFKTYFLRVPPDTRSAHAGVAWSFGKTPETYRPVIES
;
A
#
# COMPACT_ATOMS: atom_id res chain seq x y z
N ASP A 1 -28.53 -11.28 34.26
CA ASP A 1 -29.29 -12.00 33.23
C ASP A 1 -28.52 -13.19 32.65
N GLN A 2 -28.25 -14.18 33.51
CA GLN A 2 -27.44 -15.37 33.21
C GLN A 2 -28.06 -16.28 32.12
N VAL A 3 -29.38 -16.18 31.94
CA VAL A 3 -30.14 -16.88 30.90
C VAL A 3 -29.93 -16.24 29.53
N GLY A 4 -29.79 -14.91 29.45
CA GLY A 4 -29.55 -14.19 28.19
C GLY A 4 -28.20 -14.52 27.58
N ASP A 5 -27.16 -14.58 28.42
CA ASP A 5 -25.79 -14.92 28.00
C ASP A 5 -25.68 -16.39 27.53
N GLN A 6 -26.39 -17.32 28.18
CA GLN A 6 -26.43 -18.73 27.77
C GLN A 6 -27.21 -18.94 26.46
N VAL A 7 -28.32 -18.22 26.26
CA VAL A 7 -29.10 -18.30 25.02
C VAL A 7 -28.33 -17.68 23.86
N TRP A 8 -27.64 -16.54 24.05
CA TRP A 8 -26.81 -15.93 23.00
C TRP A 8 -25.63 -16.81 22.60
N ALA A 9 -24.94 -17.43 23.55
CA ALA A 9 -23.84 -18.34 23.23
C ALA A 9 -24.31 -19.59 22.48
N GLN A 10 -25.36 -20.27 22.96
CA GLN A 10 -25.81 -21.51 22.33
C GLN A 10 -26.55 -21.30 21.00
N VAL A 11 -27.46 -20.33 20.92
CA VAL A 11 -28.23 -20.05 19.69
C VAL A 11 -27.36 -19.30 18.69
N GLY A 12 -26.53 -18.35 19.15
CA GLY A 12 -25.61 -17.60 18.30
C GLY A 12 -24.61 -18.52 17.63
N ASP A 13 -23.90 -19.36 18.38
CA ASP A 13 -22.86 -20.23 17.81
C ASP A 13 -23.46 -21.29 16.87
N GLN A 14 -24.62 -21.87 17.19
CA GLN A 14 -25.28 -22.85 16.33
C GLN A 14 -25.86 -22.23 15.05
N VAL A 15 -26.52 -21.07 15.16
CA VAL A 15 -27.11 -20.38 14.00
C VAL A 15 -26.02 -19.78 13.12
N TRP A 16 -24.99 -19.16 13.69
CA TRP A 16 -23.87 -18.64 12.89
C TRP A 16 -23.07 -19.75 12.23
N ALA A 17 -22.81 -20.88 12.90
CA ALA A 17 -22.15 -22.02 12.28
C ALA A 17 -23.01 -22.63 11.16
N GLN A 18 -24.31 -22.86 11.38
CA GLN A 18 -25.20 -23.39 10.33
C GLN A 18 -25.38 -22.43 9.16
N VAL A 19 -25.58 -21.14 9.41
CA VAL A 19 -25.70 -20.13 8.36
C VAL A 19 -24.39 -19.99 7.60
N ARG A 20 -23.24 -19.95 8.29
CA ARG A 20 -21.92 -19.90 7.64
C ARG A 20 -21.63 -21.16 6.82
N ASP A 21 -22.01 -22.34 7.30
CA ASP A 21 -21.78 -23.58 6.57
C ASP A 21 -22.72 -23.73 5.37
N GLN A 22 -24.00 -23.38 5.52
CA GLN A 22 -24.99 -23.47 4.42
C GLN A 22 -24.80 -22.36 3.38
N VAL A 23 -24.65 -21.10 3.81
CA VAL A 23 -24.32 -19.98 2.91
C VAL A 23 -22.92 -20.18 2.34
N GLY A 24 -21.97 -20.69 3.11
CA GLY A 24 -20.62 -21.00 2.63
C GLY A 24 -20.60 -22.17 1.63
N ALA A 25 -21.49 -23.16 1.76
CA ALA A 25 -21.64 -24.23 0.76
C ALA A 25 -22.31 -23.69 -0.52
N LEU A 26 -23.35 -22.88 -0.40
CA LEU A 26 -24.03 -22.25 -1.54
C LEU A 26 -23.12 -21.24 -2.28
N ALA A 27 -22.35 -20.45 -1.52
CA ALA A 27 -21.36 -19.55 -2.06
C ALA A 27 -20.20 -20.30 -2.70
N ARG A 28 -19.74 -21.42 -2.12
CA ARG A 28 -18.76 -22.31 -2.75
C ARG A 28 -19.30 -22.91 -4.05
N ASP A 29 -20.53 -23.40 -4.08
CA ASP A 29 -21.15 -23.93 -5.29
C ASP A 29 -21.23 -22.85 -6.39
N GLY A 30 -21.65 -21.63 -6.05
CA GLY A 30 -21.62 -20.48 -6.96
C GLY A 30 -20.21 -20.09 -7.43
N LEU A 31 -19.20 -20.15 -6.56
CA LEU A 31 -17.80 -19.84 -6.87
C LEU A 31 -17.16 -20.89 -7.80
N TYR A 32 -17.51 -22.17 -7.65
CA TYR A 32 -17.00 -23.25 -8.50
C TYR A 32 -17.77 -23.40 -9.82
N ASN A 33 -18.90 -22.72 -10.00
CA ASN A 33 -19.68 -22.76 -11.23
C ASN A 33 -19.20 -21.78 -12.33
N GLN A 34 -17.91 -21.46 -12.30
CA GLN A 34 -17.27 -20.72 -13.36
C GLN A 34 -16.80 -21.66 -14.47
N PHE A 35 -17.53 -21.68 -15.59
CA PHE A 35 -17.29 -22.62 -16.70
C PHE A 35 -17.08 -21.93 -18.06
N GLY A 36 -16.74 -20.64 -18.08
CA GLY A 36 -16.40 -20.02 -19.35
C GLY A 36 -16.05 -18.54 -19.32
N GLY A 37 -15.79 -18.02 -20.52
CA GLY A 37 -15.31 -16.66 -20.75
C GLY A 37 -13.80 -16.59 -20.81
N SER A 38 -13.26 -15.55 -21.43
CA SER A 38 -11.85 -15.49 -21.81
C SER A 38 -10.84 -15.39 -20.66
N ILE A 39 -11.29 -15.21 -19.41
CA ILE A 39 -10.37 -14.88 -18.30
C ILE A 39 -9.95 -16.11 -17.48
N TYR A 40 -10.68 -17.23 -17.56
CA TYR A 40 -10.44 -18.40 -16.69
C TYR A 40 -10.14 -19.70 -17.43
N ASP A 41 -10.78 -19.97 -18.57
CA ASP A 41 -10.69 -21.27 -19.27
C ASP A 41 -10.29 -21.09 -20.75
N ALA A 42 -9.66 -19.96 -21.08
CA ALA A 42 -9.29 -19.62 -22.44
C ALA A 42 -8.27 -20.61 -23.03
N GLU A 43 -7.39 -21.17 -22.21
CA GLU A 43 -6.41 -22.17 -22.61
C GLU A 43 -7.05 -23.49 -23.03
N TRP A 44 -8.08 -23.94 -22.30
CA TRP A 44 -8.82 -25.16 -22.66
C TRP A 44 -9.66 -24.93 -23.91
N CYS A 45 -10.34 -23.79 -23.99
CA CYS A 45 -11.08 -23.42 -25.19
C CYS A 45 -10.15 -23.35 -26.41
N ALA A 46 -8.95 -22.76 -26.28
CA ALA A 46 -7.93 -22.74 -27.33
C ALA A 46 -7.46 -24.16 -27.72
N PHE A 47 -7.27 -25.05 -26.75
CA PHE A 47 -6.90 -26.44 -27.00
C PHE A 47 -8.00 -27.19 -27.78
N VAL A 48 -9.25 -27.11 -27.34
CA VAL A 48 -10.37 -27.81 -27.99
C VAL A 48 -10.63 -27.26 -29.39
N THR A 49 -10.56 -25.93 -29.58
CA THR A 49 -10.67 -25.31 -30.90
C THR A 49 -9.53 -25.73 -31.83
N PHE A 50 -8.28 -25.84 -31.34
CA PHE A 50 -7.17 -26.39 -32.13
C PHE A 50 -7.41 -27.85 -32.54
N MET A 51 -7.88 -28.70 -31.61
CA MET A 51 -8.19 -30.10 -31.91
C MET A 51 -9.33 -30.22 -32.94
N ARG A 52 -10.35 -29.37 -32.84
CA ARG A 52 -11.48 -29.32 -33.79
C ARG A 52 -11.04 -28.82 -35.17
N ASP A 53 -10.38 -27.67 -35.23
CA ASP A 53 -10.21 -26.89 -36.46
C ASP A 53 -8.92 -27.25 -37.23
N VAL A 54 -7.88 -27.71 -36.51
CA VAL A 54 -6.58 -28.06 -37.11
C VAL A 54 -6.39 -29.57 -37.22
N VAL A 55 -6.68 -30.32 -36.15
CA VAL A 55 -6.50 -31.79 -36.13
C VAL A 55 -7.69 -32.51 -36.76
N GLY A 56 -8.88 -31.90 -36.74
CA GLY A 56 -10.10 -32.50 -37.29
C GLY A 56 -10.81 -33.46 -36.34
N VAL A 57 -10.57 -33.35 -35.03
CA VAL A 57 -11.29 -34.13 -34.01
C VAL A 57 -12.74 -33.66 -33.96
N LYS A 58 -13.68 -34.60 -34.00
CA LYS A 58 -15.11 -34.28 -33.83
C LYS A 58 -15.39 -33.86 -32.39
N VAL A 59 -15.86 -32.64 -32.21
CA VAL A 59 -16.28 -32.09 -30.91
C VAL A 59 -17.81 -31.94 -30.90
N ASP A 60 -18.43 -32.15 -29.74
CA ASP A 60 -19.88 -31.98 -29.54
C ASP A 60 -20.30 -30.55 -29.91
N ALA A 61 -21.42 -30.39 -30.63
CA ALA A 61 -21.94 -29.09 -31.04
C ALA A 61 -22.26 -28.16 -29.85
N LYS A 62 -22.49 -28.70 -28.65
CA LYS A 62 -22.64 -27.92 -27.41
C LYS A 62 -21.41 -27.06 -27.11
N PHE A 63 -20.22 -27.48 -27.54
CA PHE A 63 -18.99 -26.70 -27.36
C PHE A 63 -19.02 -25.36 -28.10
N ASN A 64 -19.80 -25.22 -29.18
CA ASN A 64 -19.90 -23.94 -29.89
C ASN A 64 -20.42 -22.81 -29.01
N VAL A 65 -21.29 -23.12 -28.04
CA VAL A 65 -21.75 -22.13 -27.06
C VAL A 65 -20.58 -21.67 -26.20
N HIS A 66 -19.76 -22.60 -25.70
CA HIS A 66 -18.55 -22.27 -24.94
C HIS A 66 -17.56 -21.44 -25.78
N ASP A 67 -17.31 -21.82 -27.03
CA ASP A 67 -16.42 -21.09 -27.94
C ASP A 67 -16.87 -19.63 -28.15
N GLU A 68 -18.15 -19.41 -28.43
CA GLU A 68 -18.72 -18.06 -28.61
C GLU A 68 -18.61 -17.19 -27.35
N LEU A 69 -18.86 -17.77 -26.17
CA LEU A 69 -18.71 -17.06 -24.89
C LEU A 69 -17.25 -16.66 -24.64
N HIS A 70 -16.30 -17.54 -24.96
CA HIS A 70 -14.87 -17.25 -24.81
C HIS A 70 -14.38 -16.18 -25.79
N LYS A 71 -15.03 -16.01 -26.95
CA LYS A 71 -14.76 -14.95 -27.94
C LYS A 71 -15.49 -13.66 -27.67
N SER A 72 -16.58 -13.68 -26.90
CA SER A 72 -17.43 -12.51 -26.66
C SER A 72 -17.35 -11.92 -25.26
N CYS A 73 -17.08 -12.72 -24.22
CA CYS A 73 -17.21 -12.32 -22.82
C CYS A 73 -15.91 -12.44 -22.02
N GLY A 74 -15.83 -11.66 -20.93
CA GLY A 74 -14.78 -11.72 -19.92
C GLY A 74 -15.03 -12.85 -18.92
N TRP A 75 -15.69 -12.55 -17.79
CA TRP A 75 -16.10 -13.57 -16.82
C TRP A 75 -17.50 -14.07 -17.15
N VAL A 76 -17.73 -15.38 -16.97
CA VAL A 76 -19.08 -15.93 -17.02
C VAL A 76 -19.32 -16.89 -15.86
N TRP A 77 -20.38 -16.60 -15.08
CA TRP A 77 -20.86 -17.42 -13.98
C TRP A 77 -22.27 -17.92 -14.28
N TRP A 78 -22.44 -19.23 -14.18
CA TRP A 78 -23.67 -19.91 -14.54
C TRP A 78 -24.18 -20.63 -13.29
N HIS A 79 -25.42 -20.38 -12.89
CA HIS A 79 -26.10 -21.17 -11.87
C HIS A 79 -27.45 -21.63 -12.45
N GLN A 80 -28.13 -22.58 -11.81
CA GLN A 80 -29.35 -23.20 -12.32
C GLN A 80 -30.39 -22.20 -12.90
N ASN A 81 -30.52 -21.02 -12.30
CA ASN A 81 -31.50 -19.99 -12.70
C ASN A 81 -30.89 -18.59 -12.87
N ILE A 82 -29.56 -18.44 -12.82
CA ILE A 82 -28.89 -17.12 -12.87
C ILE A 82 -27.69 -17.24 -13.81
N LEU A 83 -27.57 -16.32 -14.76
CA LEU A 83 -26.39 -16.15 -15.59
C LEU A 83 -25.85 -14.73 -15.37
N ALA A 84 -24.60 -14.63 -14.91
CA ALA A 84 -23.87 -13.38 -14.87
C ALA A 84 -22.74 -13.42 -15.90
N ILE A 85 -22.80 -12.51 -16.87
CA ILE A 85 -21.79 -12.29 -17.91
C ILE A 85 -21.18 -10.91 -17.71
N SER A 86 -19.87 -10.79 -17.89
CA SER A 86 -19.21 -9.49 -18.05
C SER A 86 -18.57 -9.37 -19.42
N ASP A 87 -18.44 -8.13 -19.91
CA ASP A 87 -17.55 -7.87 -21.03
C ASP A 87 -16.08 -8.02 -20.59
N ARG A 88 -15.13 -7.97 -21.53
CA ARG A 88 -13.72 -7.94 -21.21
C ARG A 88 -13.31 -6.58 -20.65
N PRO A 89 -12.41 -6.56 -19.66
CA PRO A 89 -11.76 -5.32 -19.28
C PRO A 89 -11.00 -4.75 -20.49
N ALA A 90 -11.13 -3.45 -20.71
CA ALA A 90 -10.36 -2.69 -21.69
C ALA A 90 -8.95 -2.37 -21.16
N VAL A 91 -8.80 -2.24 -19.84
CA VAL A 91 -7.55 -1.91 -19.18
C VAL A 91 -7.33 -2.87 -18.02
N ILE A 92 -6.10 -3.39 -17.90
CA ILE A 92 -5.59 -4.07 -16.71
C ILE A 92 -4.18 -3.56 -16.47
N ASN A 93 -3.98 -2.83 -15.37
CA ASN A 93 -2.69 -2.31 -14.94
C ASN A 93 -2.16 -3.11 -13.75
N ARG A 94 -0.85 -3.39 -13.78
CA ARG A 94 -0.16 -4.16 -12.75
C ARG A 94 1.20 -3.54 -12.43
N ASP A 95 1.67 -3.74 -11.20
CA ASP A 95 3.03 -3.40 -10.82
C ASP A 95 4.05 -4.44 -11.32
N ALA A 96 5.35 -4.17 -11.09
CA ALA A 96 6.44 -5.07 -11.48
C ALA A 96 6.38 -6.47 -10.81
N ARG A 97 5.56 -6.64 -9.76
CA ARG A 97 5.33 -7.92 -9.08
C ARG A 97 4.06 -8.62 -9.60
N GLY A 98 3.39 -8.06 -10.61
CA GLY A 98 2.18 -8.61 -11.20
C GLY A 98 0.90 -8.36 -10.41
N ARG A 99 0.93 -7.53 -9.36
CA ARG A 99 -0.25 -7.18 -8.56
C ARG A 99 -1.05 -6.07 -9.25
N LEU A 100 -2.38 -6.06 -9.12
CA LEU A 100 -3.20 -4.96 -9.63
C LEU A 100 -2.75 -3.62 -9.02
N HIS A 101 -2.41 -2.67 -9.86
CA HIS A 101 -1.85 -1.39 -9.43
C HIS A 101 -1.92 -0.35 -10.54
N CYS A 102 -2.34 0.87 -10.20
CA CYS A 102 -2.17 2.05 -11.02
C CYS A 102 -2.17 3.29 -10.11
N GLU A 103 -1.32 4.27 -10.37
CA GLU A 103 -1.27 5.50 -9.56
C GLU A 103 -1.95 6.71 -10.22
N SER A 104 -2.36 6.57 -11.47
CA SER A 104 -2.91 7.67 -12.29
C SER A 104 -4.29 7.35 -12.88
N GLY A 105 -4.91 6.25 -12.45
CA GLY A 105 -6.22 5.83 -12.94
C GLY A 105 -6.61 4.45 -12.43
N PRO A 106 -7.61 3.81 -13.05
CA PRO A 106 -8.07 2.49 -12.62
C PRO A 106 -7.01 1.42 -12.87
N SER A 107 -6.95 0.43 -11.98
CA SER A 107 -6.18 -0.79 -12.23
C SER A 107 -6.93 -1.75 -13.15
N ILE A 108 -8.26 -1.69 -13.16
CA ILE A 108 -9.12 -2.40 -14.12
C ILE A 108 -10.20 -1.44 -14.59
N ALA A 109 -10.38 -1.32 -15.90
CA ALA A 109 -11.52 -0.61 -16.48
C ALA A 109 -12.22 -1.49 -17.52
N TYR A 110 -13.54 -1.58 -17.43
CA TYR A 110 -14.41 -2.24 -18.39
C TYR A 110 -14.93 -1.25 -19.43
N ARG A 111 -15.46 -1.77 -20.53
CA ARG A 111 -15.93 -0.95 -21.68
C ARG A 111 -17.23 -0.19 -21.40
N ASP A 112 -17.93 -0.55 -20.34
CA ASP A 112 -19.14 0.09 -19.83
C ASP A 112 -18.85 1.13 -18.74
N ASP A 113 -17.60 1.61 -18.67
CA ASP A 113 -17.08 2.54 -17.67
C ASP A 113 -17.05 2.03 -16.22
N TRP A 114 -17.33 0.74 -15.97
CA TRP A 114 -17.11 0.17 -14.65
C TRP A 114 -15.62 0.02 -14.36
N LYS A 115 -15.18 0.48 -13.18
CA LYS A 115 -13.76 0.63 -12.83
C LYS A 115 -13.46 0.09 -11.44
N LEU A 116 -12.27 -0.44 -11.29
CA LEU A 116 -11.67 -0.83 -10.02
C LEU A 116 -10.29 -0.18 -9.88
N TYR A 117 -9.97 0.21 -8.66
CA TYR A 117 -8.80 1.00 -8.31
C TYR A 117 -7.98 0.24 -7.28
N HIS A 118 -6.72 -0.03 -7.59
CA HIS A 118 -5.84 -0.74 -6.68
C HIS A 118 -4.48 -0.04 -6.61
N VAL A 119 -3.88 -0.06 -5.43
CA VAL A 119 -2.47 0.28 -5.20
C VAL A 119 -1.79 -0.94 -4.61
N HIS A 120 -0.77 -1.49 -5.28
CA HIS A 120 0.00 -2.65 -4.78
C HIS A 120 -0.85 -3.88 -4.43
N GLY A 121 -1.99 -4.06 -5.10
CA GLY A 121 -2.96 -5.13 -4.87
C GLY A 121 -4.07 -4.81 -3.86
N VAL A 122 -4.02 -3.65 -3.19
CA VAL A 122 -5.04 -3.21 -2.24
C VAL A 122 -6.15 -2.46 -3.00
N LEU A 123 -7.39 -2.95 -2.94
CA LEU A 123 -8.55 -2.26 -3.49
C LEU A 123 -8.82 -0.99 -2.69
N VAL A 124 -8.94 0.14 -3.39
CA VAL A 124 -9.19 1.45 -2.77
C VAL A 124 -10.35 2.18 -3.46
N PRO A 125 -11.05 3.07 -2.75
CA PRO A 125 -11.93 4.07 -3.37
C PRO A 125 -11.24 4.85 -4.50
N ALA A 126 -12.01 5.20 -5.54
CA ALA A 126 -11.48 5.87 -6.74
C ALA A 126 -10.80 7.21 -6.43
N ASP A 127 -11.36 7.97 -5.49
CA ASP A 127 -10.88 9.29 -5.10
C ASP A 127 -9.50 9.27 -4.45
N ILE A 128 -9.07 8.16 -3.83
CA ILE A 128 -7.69 8.01 -3.34
C ILE A 128 -6.66 8.12 -4.49
N ILE A 129 -7.06 7.81 -5.72
CA ILE A 129 -6.20 7.89 -6.91
C ILE A 129 -6.54 9.12 -7.75
N GLU A 130 -7.83 9.36 -8.01
CA GLU A 130 -8.29 10.40 -8.94
C GLU A 130 -8.34 11.81 -8.30
N ASP A 131 -8.47 11.90 -6.98
CA ASP A 131 -8.44 13.14 -6.22
C ASP A 131 -7.52 13.02 -4.99
N PRO A 132 -6.20 13.15 -5.17
CA PRO A 132 -5.26 13.08 -4.05
C PRO A 132 -5.54 14.11 -2.94
N THR A 133 -6.25 15.21 -3.23
CA THR A 133 -6.61 16.21 -2.22
C THR A 133 -7.69 15.74 -1.24
N SER A 134 -8.44 14.70 -1.60
CA SER A 134 -9.40 14.02 -0.73
C SER A 134 -8.76 13.28 0.45
N ILE A 135 -7.44 13.05 0.41
CA ILE A 135 -6.70 12.35 1.46
C ILE A 135 -6.29 13.37 2.52
N THR A 136 -6.95 13.35 3.68
CA THR A 136 -6.63 14.21 4.84
C THR A 136 -6.15 13.37 6.01
N VAL A 137 -5.45 13.98 6.97
CA VAL A 137 -5.04 13.31 8.22
C VAL A 137 -6.25 12.69 8.93
N GLN A 138 -7.36 13.44 9.01
CA GLN A 138 -8.58 12.96 9.67
C GLN A 138 -9.17 11.74 8.96
N ARG A 139 -9.15 11.73 7.62
CA ARG A 139 -9.61 10.59 6.84
C ARG A 139 -8.70 9.37 7.03
N ILE A 140 -7.39 9.58 7.03
CA ILE A 140 -6.41 8.51 7.30
C ILE A 140 -6.67 7.91 8.69
N GLU A 141 -6.87 8.75 9.71
CA GLU A 141 -7.11 8.28 11.09
C GLU A 141 -8.47 7.60 11.27
N ALA A 142 -9.48 7.96 10.48
CA ALA A 142 -10.80 7.34 10.51
C ALA A 142 -10.88 6.01 9.74
N GLU A 143 -9.88 5.67 8.91
CA GLU A 143 -9.87 4.43 8.14
C GLU A 143 -9.57 3.21 9.02
N THR A 144 -10.48 2.24 8.97
CA THR A 144 -10.42 1.02 9.79
C THR A 144 -9.60 -0.07 9.12
N ASN A 145 -9.55 -0.10 7.78
CA ASN A 145 -8.72 -1.06 7.06
C ASN A 145 -7.26 -0.59 7.03
N ALA A 146 -6.39 -1.29 7.77
CA ALA A 146 -4.97 -0.97 7.88
C ALA A 146 -4.26 -0.90 6.51
N GLU A 147 -4.61 -1.76 5.55
CA GLU A 147 -3.99 -1.77 4.21
C GLU A 147 -4.40 -0.53 3.40
N VAL A 148 -5.67 -0.12 3.45
CA VAL A 148 -6.14 1.11 2.79
C VAL A 148 -5.52 2.33 3.46
N ARG A 149 -5.43 2.33 4.79
CA ARG A 149 -4.78 3.41 5.55
C ARG A 149 -3.31 3.57 5.18
N ARG A 150 -2.56 2.47 5.01
CA ARG A 150 -1.17 2.49 4.53
C ARG A 150 -1.05 3.11 3.15
N VAL A 151 -1.94 2.73 2.22
CA VAL A 151 -1.99 3.34 0.87
C VAL A 151 -2.24 4.84 0.96
N MET A 152 -3.18 5.28 1.80
CA MET A 152 -3.44 6.71 1.98
C MET A 152 -2.25 7.45 2.59
N ILE A 153 -1.56 6.88 3.59
CA ILE A 153 -0.35 7.48 4.18
C ILE A 153 0.78 7.62 3.14
N GLU A 154 0.96 6.61 2.28
CA GLU A 154 1.94 6.67 1.19
C GLU A 154 1.57 7.77 0.19
N ARG A 155 0.32 7.81 -0.26
CA ARG A 155 -0.18 8.81 -1.22
C ARG A 155 -0.18 10.24 -0.66
N TYR A 156 -0.35 10.40 0.66
CA TYR A 156 -0.30 11.70 1.34
C TYR A 156 1.13 12.26 1.49
N ASP A 157 2.15 11.45 1.21
CA ASP A 157 3.51 11.57 1.72
C ASP A 157 3.62 11.20 3.21
N THR A 158 4.39 10.13 3.48
CA THR A 158 4.51 9.56 4.82
C THR A 158 5.19 10.51 5.81
N ALA A 159 6.17 11.28 5.35
CA ALA A 159 6.88 12.25 6.19
C ALA A 159 5.96 13.41 6.60
N ARG A 160 5.20 13.92 5.63
CA ARG A 160 4.18 14.94 5.84
C ARG A 160 3.08 14.44 6.77
N TYR A 161 2.55 13.24 6.56
CA TYR A 161 1.56 12.63 7.46
C TYR A 161 2.07 12.56 8.90
N LEU A 162 3.33 12.15 9.10
CA LEU A 162 3.91 12.04 10.43
C LEU A 162 3.92 13.39 11.16
N LEU A 163 4.28 14.47 10.47
CA LEU A 163 4.27 15.83 11.03
C LEU A 163 2.85 16.36 11.25
N ASP A 164 2.00 16.27 10.24
CA ASP A 164 0.64 16.85 10.23
C ASP A 164 -0.31 16.09 11.18
N SER A 165 -0.04 14.81 11.46
CA SER A 165 -0.83 13.98 12.39
C SER A 165 -0.48 14.18 13.87
N GLY A 166 0.44 15.10 14.19
CA GLY A 166 0.87 15.35 15.57
C GLY A 166 1.59 14.16 16.19
N ALA A 167 2.41 13.44 15.40
CA ALA A 167 3.19 12.33 15.92
C ALA A 167 4.06 12.76 17.10
N ARG A 168 4.21 11.86 18.09
CA ARG A 168 4.97 12.16 19.29
C ARG A 168 6.46 12.16 18.98
N GLN A 169 7.12 13.27 19.27
CA GLN A 169 8.58 13.30 19.37
C GLN A 169 9.01 12.49 20.60
N LEU A 170 9.70 11.36 20.38
CA LEU A 170 10.17 10.49 21.45
C LEU A 170 11.51 10.95 22.01
N GLN A 171 12.43 11.33 21.12
CA GLN A 171 13.80 11.63 21.48
C GLN A 171 14.42 12.57 20.43
N ARG A 172 15.43 13.32 20.85
CA ARG A 172 16.28 14.13 19.98
C ARG A 172 17.72 14.02 20.47
N ASP A 173 18.64 13.83 19.53
CA ASP A 173 20.09 13.88 19.74
C ASP A 173 20.78 14.46 18.49
N ASP A 174 22.12 14.47 18.47
CA ASP A 174 22.94 15.04 17.39
C ASP A 174 22.74 14.34 16.02
N TYR A 175 22.07 13.18 16.00
CA TYR A 175 21.78 12.42 14.78
C TYR A 175 20.39 12.72 14.22
N GLY A 176 19.50 13.36 14.98
CA GLY A 176 18.19 13.77 14.49
C GLY A 176 17.09 13.78 15.55
N VAL A 177 15.86 13.72 15.06
CA VAL A 177 14.64 13.71 15.89
C VAL A 177 13.84 12.45 15.60
N LEU A 178 13.63 11.62 16.63
CA LEU A 178 12.85 10.39 16.53
C LEU A 178 11.36 10.68 16.80
N TYR A 179 10.51 10.34 15.85
CA TYR A 179 9.06 10.47 15.93
C TYR A 179 8.39 9.10 15.95
N ARG A 180 7.26 9.02 16.64
CA ARG A 180 6.40 7.83 16.70
C ARG A 180 4.94 8.21 16.60
N LYS A 181 4.22 7.52 15.72
CA LYS A 181 2.76 7.57 15.60
C LYS A 181 2.21 6.17 15.81
N GLU A 182 1.33 6.02 16.80
CA GLU A 182 0.55 4.79 16.97
C GLU A 182 -0.51 4.71 15.86
N LEU A 183 -0.64 3.53 15.26
CA LEU A 183 -1.64 3.24 14.25
C LEU A 183 -2.54 2.12 14.78
N PRO A 184 -3.87 2.32 14.89
CA PRO A 184 -4.78 1.28 15.38
C PRO A 184 -4.71 0.01 14.53
N ASP A 185 -4.62 -1.16 15.16
CA ASP A 185 -4.55 -2.46 14.47
C ASP A 185 -3.37 -2.61 13.50
N ASP A 186 -2.29 -1.85 13.71
CA ASP A 186 -1.09 -1.87 12.88
C ASP A 186 0.19 -1.59 13.70
N GLU A 187 1.36 -1.87 13.13
CA GLU A 187 2.64 -1.47 13.71
C GLU A 187 2.76 0.07 13.74
N PRO A 188 3.36 0.64 14.80
CA PRO A 188 3.55 2.08 14.90
C PRO A 188 4.47 2.57 13.79
N LEU A 189 4.15 3.73 13.22
CA LEU A 189 5.03 4.41 12.29
C LEU A 189 6.12 5.13 13.10
N VAL A 190 7.36 4.65 12.99
CA VAL A 190 8.53 5.24 13.62
C VAL A 190 9.48 5.75 12.55
N MET A 191 9.84 7.03 12.64
CA MET A 191 10.77 7.65 11.69
C MET A 191 11.75 8.58 12.39
N VAL A 192 12.97 8.64 11.87
CA VAL A 192 13.97 9.64 12.27
C VAL A 192 13.98 10.75 11.23
N ARG A 193 13.69 11.97 11.66
CA ARG A 193 13.97 13.17 10.87
C ARG A 193 15.45 13.51 11.06
N VAL A 194 16.21 13.54 9.97
CA VAL A 194 17.65 13.85 9.96
C VAL A 194 17.92 15.14 9.19
N LEU A 195 18.95 15.87 9.61
CA LEU A 195 19.48 17.02 8.88
C LEU A 195 20.52 16.51 7.86
N ASN A 196 20.47 16.98 6.61
CA ASN A 196 21.45 16.57 5.61
C ASN A 196 22.88 16.92 6.07
N SER A 197 23.82 16.03 5.80
CA SER A 197 25.26 16.19 6.07
C SER A 197 25.89 17.31 5.26
N THR A 198 25.35 17.55 4.07
CA THR A 198 25.82 18.57 3.13
C THR A 198 24.69 19.57 2.86
N PRO A 199 24.78 20.81 3.35
CA PRO A 199 23.85 21.88 3.00
C PRO A 199 23.90 22.16 1.50
N GLU A 200 22.76 22.03 0.84
CA GLU A 200 22.60 22.27 -0.58
C GLU A 200 22.01 23.69 -0.80
N PRO A 201 22.34 24.39 -1.91
CA PRO A 201 21.87 25.75 -2.16
C PRO A 201 20.34 25.90 -2.15
N ASP A 202 19.62 24.81 -2.40
CA ASP A 202 18.15 24.70 -2.46
C ASP A 202 17.53 24.14 -1.17
N GLY A 203 18.23 24.19 -0.04
CA GLY A 203 17.68 23.78 1.25
C GLY A 203 16.44 24.57 1.68
N GLU A 204 15.49 23.89 2.32
CA GLU A 204 14.21 24.47 2.71
C GLU A 204 14.25 25.17 4.08
N LEU A 205 15.23 24.85 4.94
CA LEU A 205 15.36 25.44 6.27
C LEU A 205 16.46 26.52 6.31
N THR A 206 16.17 27.63 6.98
CA THR A 206 17.20 28.56 7.46
C THR A 206 18.03 27.90 8.58
N ARG A 207 19.17 28.51 8.92
CA ARG A 207 19.95 28.10 10.09
C ARG A 207 19.12 28.11 11.38
N GLU A 208 18.32 29.17 11.59
CA GLU A 208 17.49 29.32 12.78
C GLU A 208 16.42 28.22 12.85
N GLN A 209 15.73 27.93 11.75
CA GLN A 209 14.73 26.87 11.68
C GLN A 209 15.36 25.49 11.89
N ALA A 210 16.56 25.25 11.35
CA ALA A 210 17.30 24.02 11.57
C ALA A 210 17.75 23.89 13.04
N ALA A 211 18.19 24.98 13.68
CA ALA A 211 18.61 24.98 15.08
C ALA A 211 17.43 24.76 16.03
N GLU A 212 16.26 25.33 15.73
CA GLU A 212 15.02 25.06 16.45
C GLU A 212 14.61 23.58 16.34
N ALA A 213 14.68 23.05 15.12
CA ALA A 213 14.27 21.69 14.80
C ALA A 213 15.22 20.60 15.36
N PHE A 214 16.53 20.81 15.28
CA PHE A 214 17.55 19.77 15.53
C PHE A 214 18.53 20.12 16.65
N GLY A 215 18.56 21.37 17.11
CA GLY A 215 19.52 21.89 18.09
C GLY A 215 20.76 22.52 17.45
N GLU A 216 21.32 23.52 18.13
CA GLU A 216 22.50 24.27 17.66
C GLU A 216 23.73 23.38 17.44
N ALA A 217 23.97 22.40 18.31
CA ALA A 217 25.14 21.51 18.20
C ALA A 217 25.09 20.67 16.89
N ALA A 218 23.92 20.14 16.55
CA ALA A 218 23.72 19.38 15.33
C ALA A 218 23.94 20.25 14.09
N VAL A 219 23.42 21.48 14.08
CA VAL A 219 23.62 22.44 12.98
C VAL A 219 25.09 22.85 12.85
N GLN A 220 25.77 23.16 13.97
CA GLN A 220 27.17 23.55 13.97
C GLN A 220 28.07 22.43 13.44
N SER A 221 27.81 21.18 13.84
CA SER A 221 28.55 20.01 13.33
C SER A 221 28.48 19.90 11.79
N ARG A 222 27.33 20.22 11.17
CA ARG A 222 27.20 20.22 9.70
C ARG A 222 28.00 21.33 9.05
N LEU A 223 27.99 22.53 9.62
CA LEU A 223 28.79 23.66 9.13
C LEU A 223 30.29 23.37 9.24
N ASP A 224 30.73 22.69 10.29
CA ASP A 224 32.14 22.29 10.47
C ASP A 224 32.55 21.22 9.46
N THR A 225 31.68 20.25 9.17
CA THR A 225 31.87 19.28 8.08
C THR A 225 32.04 19.98 6.73
N MET A 226 31.17 20.96 6.39
CA MET A 226 31.30 21.74 5.15
C MET A 226 32.64 22.45 5.01
N ARG A 227 33.10 23.09 6.10
CA ARG A 227 34.40 23.78 6.11
C ARG A 227 35.54 22.80 5.89
N THR A 228 35.43 21.60 6.44
CA THR A 228 36.44 20.55 6.33
C THR A 228 36.56 20.03 4.89
N ILE A 229 35.44 19.80 4.20
CA ILE A 229 35.42 19.32 2.80
C ILE A 229 35.67 20.42 1.76
N GLY A 230 36.03 21.64 2.20
CA GLY A 230 36.37 22.76 1.31
C GLY A 230 35.19 23.38 0.56
N MET A 231 33.95 23.14 1.00
CA MET A 231 32.78 23.80 0.43
C MET A 231 32.79 25.29 0.77
N ARG A 232 32.87 26.14 -0.26
CA ARG A 232 32.68 27.59 -0.12
C ARG A 232 31.19 27.91 -0.02
N ILE A 233 30.82 28.53 1.08
CA ILE A 233 29.47 29.01 1.35
C ILE A 233 29.45 30.50 0.98
N ASP A 234 29.16 30.80 -0.29
CA ASP A 234 29.12 32.17 -0.80
C ASP A 234 27.75 32.86 -0.53
N VAL A 235 26.78 32.10 -0.04
CA VAL A 235 25.41 32.52 0.33
C VAL A 235 25.03 31.92 1.67
N GLU A 236 24.05 32.50 2.38
CA GLU A 236 23.60 31.96 3.67
C GLU A 236 23.21 30.47 3.55
N PRO A 237 23.75 29.57 4.39
CA PRO A 237 23.57 28.13 4.23
C PRO A 237 22.11 27.72 4.49
N ARG A 238 21.60 26.87 3.61
CA ARG A 238 20.25 26.32 3.65
C ARG A 238 20.29 24.82 3.91
N PHE A 239 19.41 24.32 4.75
CA PHE A 239 19.44 22.93 5.18
C PHE A 239 18.27 22.12 4.60
N LYS A 240 18.54 20.87 4.22
CA LYS A 240 17.52 19.88 3.86
C LYS A 240 17.32 18.88 4.98
N THR A 241 16.13 18.32 5.05
CA THR A 241 15.79 17.26 6.00
C THR A 241 15.28 16.04 5.27
N TYR A 242 15.58 14.87 5.81
CA TYR A 242 15.06 13.60 5.32
C TYR A 242 14.41 12.83 6.46
N PHE A 243 13.48 11.95 6.11
CA PHE A 243 12.88 11.02 7.05
C PHE A 243 13.31 9.60 6.72
N LEU A 244 13.80 8.90 7.72
CA LEU A 244 14.17 7.49 7.63
C LEU A 244 13.16 6.68 8.42
N ARG A 245 12.43 5.76 7.77
CA ARG A 245 11.60 4.79 8.48
C ARG A 245 12.50 3.79 9.19
N VAL A 246 12.27 3.57 10.48
CA VAL A 246 13.11 2.73 11.35
C VAL A 246 12.25 1.72 12.12
N PRO A 247 12.84 0.68 12.72
CA PRO A 247 12.08 -0.32 13.48
C PRO A 247 11.25 0.28 14.62
N PRO A 248 10.06 -0.30 14.91
CA PRO A 248 9.15 0.13 15.99
C PRO A 248 9.77 0.26 17.39
N ASP A 249 10.81 -0.51 17.68
CA ASP A 249 11.49 -0.61 18.98
C ASP A 249 12.68 0.36 19.12
N THR A 250 12.96 1.16 18.08
CA THR A 250 14.01 2.19 18.09
C THR A 250 13.79 3.19 19.22
N ARG A 251 14.84 3.48 20.01
CA ARG A 251 14.76 4.35 21.20
C ARG A 251 15.48 5.69 21.09
N SER A 252 16.33 5.88 20.09
CA SER A 252 17.04 7.14 19.84
C SER A 252 17.22 7.38 18.34
N ALA A 253 17.41 8.66 17.96
CA ALA A 253 17.72 9.00 16.58
C ALA A 253 19.05 8.39 16.13
N HIS A 254 20.08 8.37 16.99
CA HIS A 254 21.35 7.69 16.70
C HIS A 254 21.15 6.20 16.34
N ALA A 255 20.34 5.48 17.11
CA ALA A 255 20.07 4.07 16.82
C ALA A 255 19.31 3.85 15.51
N GLY A 256 18.34 4.72 15.21
CA GLY A 256 17.60 4.66 13.95
C GLY A 256 18.49 4.95 12.73
N VAL A 257 19.37 5.96 12.83
CA VAL A 257 20.35 6.26 11.78
C VAL A 257 21.33 5.11 11.62
N ALA A 258 21.92 4.59 12.70
CA ALA A 258 22.83 3.45 12.65
C ALA A 258 22.20 2.23 11.96
N TRP A 259 20.94 1.93 12.28
CA TRP A 259 20.18 0.84 11.67
C TRP A 259 20.01 1.01 10.15
N SER A 260 19.77 2.24 9.66
CA SER A 260 19.67 2.50 8.21
C SER A 260 20.96 2.21 7.43
N PHE A 261 22.11 2.16 8.12
CA PHE A 261 23.41 1.76 7.57
C PHE A 261 23.78 0.29 7.89
N GLY A 262 22.86 -0.48 8.47
CA GLY A 262 23.13 -1.86 8.88
C GLY A 262 24.12 -1.98 10.05
N LYS A 263 24.20 -0.97 10.92
CA LYS A 263 25.12 -0.90 12.06
C LYS A 263 24.37 -0.76 13.39
N THR A 264 25.10 -0.98 14.49
CA THR A 264 24.63 -0.68 15.85
C THR A 264 25.06 0.74 16.27
N PRO A 265 24.43 1.36 17.28
CA PRO A 265 24.86 2.67 17.77
C PRO A 265 26.34 2.73 18.16
N GLU A 266 26.88 1.65 18.74
CA GLU A 266 28.27 1.60 19.21
C GLU A 266 29.28 1.55 18.06
N THR A 267 28.88 0.91 16.96
CA THR A 267 29.71 0.71 15.75
C THR A 267 29.49 1.79 14.70
N TYR A 268 28.38 2.53 14.79
CA TYR A 268 28.10 3.69 13.97
C TYR A 268 28.66 4.96 14.61
N ARG A 269 29.92 5.23 14.31
CA ARG A 269 30.59 6.51 14.56
C ARG A 269 30.88 7.14 13.21
N PRO A 270 29.99 7.97 12.67
CA PRO A 270 30.33 8.77 11.49
C PRO A 270 31.43 9.72 11.93
N VAL A 271 32.68 9.28 11.73
CA VAL A 271 33.81 10.19 11.59
C VAL A 271 33.43 11.05 10.40
N ILE A 272 33.56 12.37 10.53
CA ILE A 272 33.43 13.32 9.41
C ILE A 272 34.16 12.69 8.22
N GLU A 273 33.41 12.11 7.27
CA GLU A 273 34.01 11.53 6.08
C GLU A 273 34.63 12.71 5.33
N SER A 274 35.96 12.65 5.26
CA SER A 274 36.84 13.69 4.74
C SER A 274 36.75 13.78 3.23
#